data_AF-A0A931KE54-F1
#
_entry.id   AF-A0A931KE54-F1
#
_cell.length_a   1.000
_cell.length_b   1.000
_cell.length_c   1.000
_cell.angle_alpha   90.00
_cell.angle_beta   90.00
_cell.angle_gamma   90.00
#
_symmetry.space_group_name_H-M   'P 1'
#
loop_
_entity.id
_entity.type
_entity.pdbx_description
1 polymer ?
#
loop_
_entity_poly.entity_id
_entity_poly.type
_entity_poly.pdbx_seq_one_letter_code
_entity_poly.pdbx_strand_id
1 'polypeptide(L)'
;MNRSQDLPTRYDCRTDRRRWMAGAMATFGLGSVARAVRSASDRLIEVKPVSQTPGEPATFEHLGYRIVAYPSMLESTEPVPVVFLFGGNGMGAVVRSVQADQLAEDLSRRGVAAVVVHYPNLQHADDLLTRIVTPMADFLSRPWAKRHQIDPTRVGAAGFSAGGLIATLLATRYRNDLPFEIRSALNYYGPVDLKQWFAFHDARATAADRESIASLYQGNRGPEEIGRSAHGSIVCRDLSISLRKKVTENIGGLTERKLDAFSEPQILHADVNSEATPDFISKPRLVGAFGTMDDNCDALFQPRLLERLGQLHRAESQSFVYEGPHGVSWRACPMALDAFLEPLQARAAEFGVTPVS
;
A
#
# COMPACT_ATOMS: atom_id res chain seq x y z
N MET A 1 -0.20 43.63 11.14
CA MET A 1 -0.98 43.28 12.35
C MET A 1 -2.18 42.49 11.85
N ASN A 2 -2.47 41.22 12.15
CA ASN A 2 -2.13 40.39 13.31
C ASN A 2 -1.98 38.89 12.94
N ARG A 3 -0.90 38.30 13.48
CA ARG A 3 -0.72 36.97 14.12
C ARG A 3 -1.28 35.72 13.42
N SER A 4 -0.37 34.97 12.80
CA SER A 4 -0.39 33.51 12.82
C SER A 4 -0.22 33.03 14.26
N GLN A 5 -1.05 32.08 14.69
CA GLN A 5 -0.83 31.36 15.94
C GLN A 5 0.07 30.17 15.66
N ASP A 6 1.26 30.21 16.26
CA ASP A 6 2.19 29.10 16.38
C ASP A 6 1.55 27.98 17.22
N LEU A 7 1.61 26.74 16.74
CA LEU A 7 1.44 25.55 17.57
C LEU A 7 2.84 25.08 18.04
N PRO A 8 3.11 25.00 19.35
CA PRO A 8 4.36 24.47 19.86
C PRO A 8 4.20 22.98 20.15
N THR A 9 4.96 22.13 19.47
CA THR A 9 5.28 20.80 20.01
C THR A 9 6.63 20.36 19.46
N ARG A 10 7.69 20.78 20.15
CA ARG A 10 9.02 20.19 20.02
C ARG A 10 8.97 18.80 20.67
N TYR A 11 9.04 17.74 19.87
CA TYR A 11 9.45 16.43 20.34
C TYR A 11 10.92 16.23 19.95
N ASP A 12 11.81 16.26 20.94
CA ASP A 12 13.23 15.94 20.79
C ASP A 12 13.40 14.41 20.80
N CYS A 13 13.58 13.82 19.62
CA CYS A 13 13.90 12.41 19.48
C CYS A 13 15.41 12.23 19.30
N ARG A 14 16.14 12.07 20.41
CA ARG A 14 17.50 11.52 20.36
C ARG A 14 17.43 10.02 20.08
N THR A 15 17.75 9.62 18.85
CA THR A 15 17.92 8.21 18.46
C THR A 15 19.18 7.62 19.11
N ASP A 16 19.00 6.70 20.06
CA ASP A 16 20.11 5.92 20.63
C ASP A 16 20.50 4.76 19.69
N ARG A 17 21.58 4.96 18.93
CA ARG A 17 22.13 4.02 17.94
C ARG A 17 22.63 2.69 18.53
N ARG A 18 22.75 2.54 19.86
CA ARG A 18 23.43 1.37 20.46
C ARG A 18 22.58 0.11 20.61
N ARG A 19 21.26 0.17 20.40
CA ARG A 19 20.38 -1.02 20.53
C ARG A 19 20.22 -1.87 19.27
N TRP A 20 20.74 -1.44 18.12
CA TRP A 20 20.55 -2.14 16.84
C TRP A 20 21.46 -3.38 16.65
N MET A 21 22.54 -3.52 17.42
CA MET A 21 23.50 -4.62 17.23
C MET A 21 23.16 -5.92 17.97
N ALA A 22 22.11 -5.95 18.80
CA ALA A 22 21.80 -7.13 19.61
C ALA A 22 20.90 -8.19 18.92
N GLY A 23 20.32 -7.88 17.74
CA GLY A 23 19.34 -8.75 17.08
C GLY A 23 19.90 -9.69 16.00
N ALA A 24 21.20 -9.68 15.72
CA ALA A 24 21.77 -10.30 14.52
C ALA A 24 22.21 -11.77 14.65
N MET A 25 21.89 -12.47 15.75
CA MET A 25 22.41 -13.84 15.99
C MET A 25 21.34 -14.78 16.56
N ALA A 26 20.42 -15.25 15.71
CA ALA A 26 19.68 -16.53 15.84
C ALA A 26 18.75 -16.73 14.62
N THR A 27 18.53 -17.87 13.97
CA THR A 27 19.21 -19.16 13.78
C THR A 27 18.54 -19.76 12.53
N PHE A 28 19.28 -20.50 11.70
CA PHE A 28 18.76 -21.25 10.56
C PHE A 28 17.80 -22.38 10.98
N GLY A 29 16.75 -22.62 10.19
CA GLY A 29 15.91 -23.82 10.30
C GLY A 29 14.71 -23.80 9.36
N LEU A 30 14.78 -24.59 8.28
CA LEU A 30 13.68 -24.86 7.36
C LEU A 30 12.61 -25.72 8.05
N GLY A 31 11.41 -25.16 8.21
CA GLY A 31 10.23 -25.91 8.65
C GLY A 31 9.24 -25.06 9.44
N SER A 32 8.05 -24.85 8.87
CA SER A 32 6.84 -24.32 9.51
C SER A 32 6.78 -22.82 9.85
N VAL A 33 6.42 -21.99 8.85
CA VAL A 33 5.89 -20.62 9.04
C VAL A 33 4.70 -20.61 10.02
N ALA A 34 3.89 -21.68 10.04
CA ALA A 34 2.80 -21.85 10.99
C ALA A 34 3.21 -22.00 12.47
N ARG A 35 4.48 -22.31 12.77
CA ARG A 35 4.97 -22.53 14.14
C ARG A 35 5.74 -21.32 14.69
N ALA A 36 6.31 -20.48 13.82
CA ALA A 36 6.87 -19.18 14.20
C ALA A 36 5.80 -18.20 14.73
N VAL A 37 4.53 -18.41 14.37
CA VAL A 37 3.38 -17.60 14.85
C VAL A 37 3.03 -17.85 16.34
N ARG A 38 3.67 -18.79 17.04
CA ARG A 38 3.20 -19.22 18.39
C ARG A 38 4.20 -19.19 19.54
N SER A 39 5.41 -18.69 19.41
CA SER A 39 6.35 -18.73 20.55
C SER A 39 7.21 -17.48 20.71
N ALA A 40 6.90 -16.74 21.78
CA ALA A 40 7.65 -15.70 22.47
C ALA A 40 7.40 -14.23 22.04
N SER A 41 6.80 -13.46 22.95
CA SER A 41 6.92 -12.00 23.16
C SER A 41 6.48 -11.01 22.07
N ASP A 42 6.09 -11.44 20.88
CA ASP A 42 5.73 -10.53 19.79
C ASP A 42 4.28 -10.08 19.85
N ARG A 43 3.97 -9.15 20.76
CA ARG A 43 2.73 -8.39 20.67
C ARG A 43 3.09 -6.93 20.57
N LEU A 44 2.46 -6.25 19.61
CA LEU A 44 2.42 -4.79 19.57
C LEU A 44 2.19 -4.22 20.98
N ILE A 45 2.78 -3.09 21.33
CA ILE A 45 2.49 -2.41 22.61
C ILE A 45 1.59 -1.21 22.31
N GLU A 46 0.48 -1.07 23.06
CA GLU A 46 -0.37 0.12 22.96
C GLU A 46 0.32 1.28 23.68
N VAL A 47 0.62 2.33 22.92
CA VAL A 47 1.22 3.57 23.41
C VAL A 47 0.09 4.58 23.46
N LYS A 48 -0.58 4.66 24.63
CA LYS A 48 -1.65 5.64 24.83
C LYS A 48 -1.05 7.02 25.09
N PRO A 49 -1.46 8.08 24.38
CA PRO A 49 -1.28 9.44 24.88
C PRO A 49 -2.08 9.61 26.19
N VAL A 50 -1.62 10.54 27.04
CA VAL A 50 -2.06 10.72 28.45
C VAL A 50 -3.56 11.07 28.59
N SER A 51 -4.23 11.38 27.49
CA SER A 51 -5.67 11.64 27.37
C SER A 51 -6.11 11.08 26.02
N GLN A 52 -7.06 10.15 25.99
CA GLN A 52 -7.73 9.76 24.74
C GLN A 52 -9.23 9.93 24.92
N THR A 53 -9.80 10.90 24.21
CA THR A 53 -11.25 10.99 24.02
C THR A 53 -11.73 9.88 23.05
N PRO A 54 -12.98 9.43 23.13
CA PRO A 54 -13.57 8.54 22.12
C PRO A 54 -13.49 9.24 20.75
N GLY A 55 -12.69 8.70 19.83
CA GLY A 55 -12.47 9.28 18.49
C GLY A 55 -11.01 9.64 18.18
N GLU A 56 -10.13 9.72 19.18
CA GLU A 56 -8.72 10.00 18.94
C GLU A 56 -7.95 8.79 18.37
N PRO A 57 -6.97 9.00 17.48
CA PRO A 57 -6.13 7.92 16.99
C PRO A 57 -5.32 7.23 18.11
N ALA A 58 -5.23 5.90 18.04
CA ALA A 58 -4.40 5.09 18.93
C ALA A 58 -3.08 4.71 18.24
N THR A 59 -1.95 4.89 18.93
CA THR A 59 -0.63 4.49 18.43
C THR A 59 -0.21 3.16 19.05
N PHE A 60 0.34 2.27 18.23
CA PHE A 60 0.90 1.00 18.63
C PHE A 60 2.32 0.87 18.06
N GLU A 61 3.27 0.39 18.85
CA GLU A 61 4.66 0.23 18.43
C GLU A 61 5.21 -1.14 18.85
N HIS A 62 6.01 -1.77 17.98
CA HIS A 62 6.78 -2.98 18.29
C HIS A 62 7.87 -3.22 17.27
N LEU A 63 9.05 -3.65 17.73
CA LEU A 63 10.19 -4.07 16.91
C LEU A 63 10.46 -3.23 15.64
N GLY A 64 10.35 -1.90 15.75
CA GLY A 64 10.70 -0.96 14.68
C GLY A 64 9.59 -0.65 13.67
N TYR A 65 8.37 -1.13 13.87
CA TYR A 65 7.19 -0.68 13.11
C TYR A 65 6.16 -0.03 14.03
N ARG A 66 5.42 0.93 13.48
CA ARG A 66 4.44 1.74 14.18
C ARG A 66 3.10 1.67 13.44
N ILE A 67 2.01 1.55 14.18
CA ILE A 67 0.66 1.59 13.64
C ILE A 67 -0.08 2.75 14.29
N VAL A 68 -0.83 3.50 13.49
CA VAL A 68 -1.76 4.52 13.97
C VAL A 68 -3.15 4.13 13.54
N ALA A 69 -4.02 3.78 14.49
CA ALA A 69 -5.38 3.35 14.24
C ALA A 69 -6.37 4.48 14.52
N TYR A 70 -7.21 4.76 13.55
CA TYR A 70 -8.29 5.73 13.58
C TYR A 70 -9.60 4.95 13.74
N PRO A 71 -10.34 5.15 14.84
CA PRO A 71 -11.64 4.51 14.99
C PRO A 71 -12.64 5.06 13.97
N SER A 72 -13.75 4.36 13.73
CA SER A 72 -14.91 4.99 13.08
C SER A 72 -15.41 6.14 13.95
N MET A 73 -15.71 7.30 13.34
CA MET A 73 -16.39 8.42 14.01
C MET A 73 -17.92 8.30 13.94
N LEU A 74 -18.43 7.32 13.20
CA LEU A 74 -19.85 7.01 13.17
C LEU A 74 -20.14 5.86 14.12
N GLU A 75 -21.17 6.03 14.96
CA GLU A 75 -21.74 4.93 15.73
C GLU A 75 -22.42 3.96 14.77
N SER A 76 -22.23 2.67 15.03
CA SER A 76 -22.79 1.59 14.23
C SER A 76 -23.20 0.48 15.18
N THR A 77 -24.39 -0.07 14.97
CA THR A 77 -24.83 -1.32 15.61
C THR A 77 -24.23 -2.56 14.92
N GLU A 78 -23.68 -2.36 13.71
CA GLU A 78 -23.00 -3.38 12.93
C GLU A 78 -21.48 -3.31 13.13
N PRO A 79 -20.77 -4.43 12.97
CA PRO A 79 -19.32 -4.44 12.93
C PRO A 79 -18.76 -3.42 11.92
N VAL A 80 -17.57 -2.88 12.19
CA VAL A 80 -16.97 -1.76 11.43
C VAL A 80 -15.93 -2.31 10.44
N PRO A 81 -16.02 -2.00 9.13
CA PRO A 81 -14.97 -2.39 8.18
C PRO A 81 -13.67 -1.64 8.49
N VAL A 82 -12.53 -2.22 8.11
CA VAL A 82 -11.21 -1.63 8.36
C VAL A 82 -10.35 -1.56 7.11
N VAL A 83 -9.61 -0.47 6.94
CA VAL A 83 -8.64 -0.30 5.86
C VAL A 83 -7.24 -0.11 6.41
N PHE A 84 -6.30 -0.95 5.99
CA PHE A 84 -4.88 -0.75 6.23
C PHE A 84 -4.28 0.17 5.16
N LEU A 85 -3.54 1.18 5.61
CA LEU A 85 -3.03 2.27 4.77
C LEU A 85 -1.51 2.27 4.74
N PHE A 86 -0.95 2.29 3.53
CA PHE A 86 0.49 2.25 3.28
C PHE A 86 0.97 3.52 2.56
N GLY A 87 1.91 4.23 3.18
CA GLY A 87 2.56 5.37 2.54
C GLY A 87 3.56 4.96 1.44
N GLY A 88 4.04 5.94 0.68
CA GLY A 88 5.03 5.72 -0.37
C GLY A 88 6.40 6.31 -0.05
N ASN A 89 7.47 5.53 -0.23
CA ASN A 89 8.84 6.04 -0.19
C ASN A 89 9.80 5.25 -1.11
N GLY A 90 9.32 4.78 -2.26
CA GLY A 90 10.12 3.98 -3.20
C GLY A 90 10.68 2.71 -2.56
N MET A 91 9.82 1.94 -1.87
CA MET A 91 10.14 0.74 -1.08
C MET A 91 11.04 0.95 0.15
N GLY A 92 11.38 2.19 0.47
CA GLY A 92 12.06 2.55 1.71
C GLY A 92 11.11 2.64 2.90
N ALA A 93 11.69 2.82 4.08
CA ALA A 93 10.97 2.97 5.33
C ALA A 93 10.02 4.17 5.29
N VAL A 94 8.86 4.00 5.89
CA VAL A 94 7.82 5.02 6.04
C VAL A 94 7.60 5.24 7.52
N VAL A 95 8.13 6.35 8.04
CA VAL A 95 7.94 6.76 9.45
C VAL A 95 6.70 7.62 9.65
N ARG A 96 6.18 8.21 8.57
CA ARG A 96 4.95 8.98 8.49
C ARG A 96 4.51 9.11 7.03
N SER A 97 3.21 9.15 6.77
CA SER A 97 2.67 9.52 5.46
C SER A 97 1.47 10.45 5.62
N VAL A 98 1.65 11.72 5.21
CA VAL A 98 0.57 12.72 5.25
C VAL A 98 -0.64 12.28 4.42
N GLN A 99 -0.41 11.59 3.31
CA GLN A 99 -1.48 11.12 2.43
C GLN A 99 -2.28 9.97 3.05
N ALA A 100 -1.57 9.04 3.72
CA ALA A 100 -2.22 7.98 4.49
C ALA A 100 -2.98 8.55 5.69
N ASP A 101 -2.39 9.50 6.42
CA ASP A 101 -3.04 10.17 7.55
C ASP A 101 -4.34 10.87 7.11
N GLN A 102 -4.30 11.65 6.02
CA GLN A 102 -5.47 12.34 5.47
C GLN A 102 -6.56 11.36 5.02
N LEU A 103 -6.18 10.27 4.34
CA LEU A 103 -7.14 9.25 3.95
C LEU A 103 -7.72 8.53 5.18
N ALA A 104 -6.93 8.29 6.22
CA ALA A 104 -7.41 7.68 7.46
C ALA A 104 -8.49 8.52 8.14
N GLU A 105 -8.28 9.83 8.24
CA GLU A 105 -9.27 10.78 8.76
C GLU A 105 -10.55 10.79 7.91
N ASP A 106 -10.41 10.76 6.59
CA ASP A 106 -11.55 10.75 5.67
C ASP A 106 -12.35 9.44 5.75
N LEU A 107 -11.68 8.30 5.90
CA LEU A 107 -12.31 6.99 6.11
C LEU A 107 -13.03 6.90 7.45
N SER A 108 -12.38 7.38 8.52
CA SER A 108 -12.94 7.44 9.87
C SER A 108 -14.28 8.19 9.89
N ARG A 109 -14.37 9.32 9.17
CA ARG A 109 -15.60 10.10 8.99
C ARG A 109 -16.67 9.41 8.13
N ARG A 110 -16.29 8.44 7.31
CA ARG A 110 -17.19 7.63 6.47
C ARG A 110 -17.66 6.33 7.13
N GLY A 111 -17.42 6.16 8.44
CA GLY A 111 -17.81 4.96 9.17
C GLY A 111 -16.88 3.76 8.97
N VAL A 112 -15.66 4.00 8.47
CA VAL A 112 -14.66 2.96 8.20
C VAL A 112 -13.47 3.19 9.13
N ALA A 113 -13.08 2.17 9.90
CA ALA A 113 -11.86 2.26 10.68
C ALA A 113 -10.64 2.27 9.74
N ALA A 114 -9.62 3.03 10.09
CA ALA A 114 -8.41 3.12 9.28
C ALA A 114 -7.16 2.86 10.10
N VAL A 115 -6.16 2.23 9.49
CA VAL A 115 -4.94 1.80 10.19
C VAL A 115 -3.74 2.15 9.34
N VAL A 116 -3.04 3.23 9.68
CA VAL A 116 -1.82 3.64 8.99
C VAL A 116 -0.65 2.79 9.49
N VAL A 117 -0.02 2.06 8.57
CA VAL A 117 1.11 1.18 8.86
C VAL A 117 2.41 1.89 8.49
N HIS A 118 3.22 2.22 9.50
CA HIS A 118 4.58 2.71 9.34
C HIS A 118 5.55 1.53 9.37
N TYR A 119 6.13 1.25 8.21
CA TYR A 119 6.95 0.07 7.98
C TYR A 119 8.42 0.42 7.73
N PRO A 120 9.37 -0.46 8.09
CA PRO A 120 10.80 -0.26 7.83
C PRO A 120 11.15 -0.49 6.36
N ASN A 121 12.44 -0.43 5.99
CA ASN A 121 12.86 -0.89 4.65
C ASN A 121 12.50 -2.37 4.47
N LEU A 122 11.99 -2.73 3.30
CA LEU A 122 11.64 -4.10 2.92
C LEU A 122 12.75 -4.68 2.01
N GLN A 123 13.88 -5.08 2.60
CA GLN A 123 15.11 -5.48 1.89
C GLN A 123 15.21 -6.99 1.62
N HIS A 124 14.41 -7.78 2.32
CA HIS A 124 14.37 -9.22 2.25
C HIS A 124 13.00 -9.70 1.79
N ALA A 125 12.97 -10.85 1.11
CA ALA A 125 11.72 -11.40 0.58
C ALA A 125 10.64 -11.65 1.65
N ASP A 126 11.08 -11.99 2.87
CA ASP A 126 10.21 -12.28 3.99
C ASP A 126 9.80 -11.01 4.78
N ASP A 127 10.31 -9.82 4.39
CA ASP A 127 9.97 -8.58 5.10
C ASP A 127 8.49 -8.21 4.91
N LEU A 128 7.88 -8.49 3.76
CA LEU A 128 6.44 -8.28 3.60
C LEU A 128 5.62 -9.13 4.59
N LEU A 129 6.01 -10.40 4.77
CA LEU A 129 5.33 -11.28 5.72
C LEU A 129 5.55 -10.80 7.17
N THR A 130 6.79 -10.56 7.55
CA THR A 130 7.14 -10.29 8.95
C THR A 130 6.88 -8.83 9.38
N ARG A 131 6.92 -7.87 8.46
CA ARG A 131 6.83 -6.42 8.73
C ARG A 131 5.53 -5.78 8.25
N ILE A 132 4.70 -6.47 7.47
CA ILE A 132 3.38 -5.98 7.03
C ILE A 132 2.29 -6.96 7.47
N VAL A 133 2.35 -8.23 7.04
CA VAL A 133 1.29 -9.22 7.31
C VAL A 133 1.13 -9.50 8.80
N THR A 134 2.22 -9.83 9.50
CA THR A 134 2.17 -10.11 10.95
C THR A 134 1.60 -8.92 11.75
N PRO A 135 2.07 -7.67 11.58
CA PRO A 135 1.49 -6.52 12.27
C PRO A 135 -0.01 -6.31 12.01
N MET A 136 -0.49 -6.55 10.79
CA MET A 136 -1.92 -6.46 10.46
C MET A 136 -2.73 -7.53 11.20
N ALA A 137 -2.27 -8.78 11.17
CA ALA A 137 -2.92 -9.89 11.87
C ALA A 137 -2.95 -9.67 13.39
N ASP A 138 -1.82 -9.24 13.96
CA ASP A 138 -1.71 -8.91 15.37
C ASP A 138 -2.69 -7.81 15.74
N PHE A 139 -2.78 -6.74 14.93
CA PHE A 139 -3.71 -5.63 15.13
C PHE A 139 -5.17 -6.09 15.21
N LEU A 140 -5.62 -6.94 14.28
CA LEU A 140 -7.00 -7.43 14.25
C LEU A 140 -7.34 -8.29 15.49
N SER A 141 -6.35 -8.94 16.10
CA SER A 141 -6.56 -9.74 17.31
C SER A 141 -6.66 -8.92 18.60
N ARG A 142 -6.35 -7.62 18.56
CA ARG A 142 -6.17 -6.79 19.77
C ARG A 142 -7.50 -6.42 20.44
N PRO A 143 -7.47 -6.14 21.76
CA PRO A 143 -8.62 -5.57 22.46
C PRO A 143 -9.14 -4.27 21.85
N TRP A 144 -8.28 -3.46 21.23
CA TRP A 144 -8.71 -2.25 20.52
C TRP A 144 -9.65 -2.60 19.37
N ALA A 145 -9.25 -3.53 18.48
CA ALA A 145 -10.09 -3.96 17.36
C ALA A 145 -11.43 -4.53 17.84
N LYS A 146 -11.42 -5.31 18.93
CA LYS A 146 -12.64 -5.83 19.57
C LYS A 146 -13.53 -4.73 20.15
N ARG A 147 -12.95 -3.75 20.85
CA ARG A 147 -13.69 -2.61 21.44
C ARG A 147 -14.38 -1.76 20.38
N HIS A 148 -13.73 -1.59 19.23
CA HIS A 148 -14.25 -0.84 18.09
C HIS A 148 -15.04 -1.72 17.11
N GLN A 149 -15.38 -2.95 17.51
CA GLN A 149 -16.19 -3.89 16.72
C GLN A 149 -15.68 -4.09 15.29
N ILE A 150 -14.36 -4.10 15.09
CA ILE A 150 -13.77 -4.28 13.77
C ILE A 150 -14.18 -5.63 13.18
N ASP A 151 -14.66 -5.60 11.94
CA ASP A 151 -15.06 -6.78 11.18
C ASP A 151 -13.85 -7.37 10.42
N PRO A 152 -13.31 -8.52 10.85
CA PRO A 152 -12.16 -9.14 10.19
C PRO A 152 -12.51 -9.73 8.81
N THR A 153 -13.79 -9.74 8.41
CA THR A 153 -14.24 -10.20 7.09
C THR A 153 -14.39 -9.07 6.07
N ARG A 154 -14.29 -7.81 6.52
CA ARG A 154 -14.34 -6.59 5.70
C ARG A 154 -13.07 -5.78 5.86
N VAL A 155 -11.96 -6.36 5.39
CA VAL A 155 -10.64 -5.75 5.42
C VAL A 155 -10.28 -5.23 4.03
N GLY A 156 -9.92 -3.96 3.93
CA GLY A 156 -9.31 -3.35 2.75
C GLY A 156 -7.83 -3.05 2.94
N ALA A 157 -7.10 -2.93 1.83
CA ALA A 157 -5.73 -2.44 1.81
C ALA A 157 -5.63 -1.28 0.81
N ALA A 158 -5.07 -0.14 1.20
CA ALA A 158 -4.89 0.97 0.27
C ALA A 158 -3.53 1.60 0.47
N GLY A 159 -2.96 2.16 -0.60
CA GLY A 159 -1.70 2.85 -0.46
C GLY A 159 -1.31 3.72 -1.63
N PHE A 160 -0.25 4.47 -1.40
CA PHE A 160 0.25 5.51 -2.29
C PHE A 160 1.65 5.14 -2.78
N SER A 161 1.91 5.23 -4.09
CA SER A 161 3.21 4.89 -4.69
C SER A 161 3.64 3.46 -4.29
N ALA A 162 4.81 3.28 -3.67
CA ALA A 162 5.23 2.00 -3.10
C ALA A 162 4.20 1.34 -2.16
N GLY A 163 3.41 2.12 -1.42
CA GLY A 163 2.32 1.58 -0.60
C GLY A 163 1.16 1.01 -1.42
N GLY A 164 0.92 1.55 -2.62
CA GLY A 164 -0.07 1.01 -3.56
C GLY A 164 0.37 -0.35 -4.12
N LEU A 165 1.67 -0.55 -4.36
CA LEU A 165 2.23 -1.85 -4.67
C LEU A 165 2.00 -2.84 -3.53
N ILE A 166 2.30 -2.45 -2.28
CA ILE A 166 2.06 -3.30 -1.10
C ILE A 166 0.59 -3.73 -1.02
N ALA A 167 -0.35 -2.79 -1.14
CA ALA A 167 -1.79 -3.08 -1.12
C ALA A 167 -2.18 -4.08 -2.24
N THR A 168 -1.65 -3.89 -3.44
CA THR A 168 -1.88 -4.78 -4.59
C THR A 168 -1.37 -6.20 -4.30
N LEU A 169 -0.13 -6.32 -3.79
CA LEU A 169 0.50 -7.60 -3.49
C LEU A 169 -0.21 -8.36 -2.37
N LEU A 170 -0.75 -7.66 -1.36
CA LEU A 170 -1.55 -8.27 -0.28
C LEU A 170 -2.84 -8.92 -0.79
N ALA A 171 -3.51 -8.31 -1.77
CA ALA A 171 -4.73 -8.87 -2.35
C ALA A 171 -4.49 -9.95 -3.41
N THR A 172 -3.24 -10.15 -3.82
CA THR A 172 -2.86 -11.04 -4.92
C THR A 172 -1.81 -12.05 -4.44
N ARG A 173 -0.53 -11.75 -4.65
CA ARG A 173 0.61 -12.62 -4.34
C ARG A 173 0.61 -13.18 -2.91
N TYR A 174 0.35 -12.34 -1.92
CA TYR A 174 0.39 -12.70 -0.50
C TYR A 174 -0.99 -13.02 0.08
N ARG A 175 -2.01 -13.14 -0.77
CA ARG A 175 -3.39 -13.41 -0.36
C ARG A 175 -3.49 -14.66 0.53
N ASN A 176 -2.74 -15.71 0.18
CA ASN A 176 -2.79 -17.00 0.86
C ASN A 176 -1.97 -17.03 2.16
N ASP A 177 -1.11 -16.03 2.38
CA ASP A 177 -0.30 -15.92 3.60
C ASP A 177 -1.02 -15.11 4.69
N LEU A 178 -2.12 -14.44 4.35
CA LEU A 178 -2.92 -13.66 5.28
C LEU A 178 -3.90 -14.56 6.05
N PRO A 179 -4.05 -14.38 7.37
CA PRO A 179 -5.07 -15.10 8.16
C PRO A 179 -6.49 -14.52 8.00
N PHE A 180 -6.67 -13.57 7.08
CA PHE A 180 -7.93 -12.89 6.75
C PHE A 180 -7.93 -12.51 5.26
N GLU A 181 -9.11 -12.23 4.69
CA GLU A 181 -9.22 -11.85 3.29
C GLU A 181 -9.12 -10.33 3.11
N ILE A 182 -8.32 -9.87 2.15
CA ILE A 182 -8.44 -8.51 1.60
C ILE A 182 -9.59 -8.51 0.61
N ARG A 183 -10.68 -7.81 0.93
CA ARG A 183 -11.86 -7.68 0.07
C ARG A 183 -11.65 -6.72 -1.08
N SER A 184 -10.87 -5.66 -0.83
CA SER A 184 -10.61 -4.61 -1.80
C SER A 184 -9.20 -4.06 -1.58
N ALA A 185 -8.48 -3.80 -2.67
CA ALA A 185 -7.17 -3.19 -2.66
C ALA A 185 -7.13 -1.94 -3.55
N LEU A 186 -6.65 -0.81 -3.03
CA LEU A 186 -6.47 0.43 -3.78
C LEU A 186 -4.99 0.75 -3.99
N ASN A 187 -4.57 0.77 -5.25
CA ASN A 187 -3.27 1.21 -5.68
C ASN A 187 -3.35 2.63 -6.26
N TYR A 188 -2.96 3.61 -5.45
CA TYR A 188 -2.97 5.00 -5.86
C TYR A 188 -1.58 5.40 -6.36
N TYR A 189 -1.46 5.56 -7.69
CA TYR A 189 -0.24 5.83 -8.47
C TYR A 189 0.99 4.97 -8.15
N GLY A 190 0.82 3.77 -7.59
CA GLY A 190 1.93 2.86 -7.35
C GLY A 190 2.27 1.99 -8.55
N PRO A 191 3.48 1.43 -8.60
CA PRO A 191 3.73 0.33 -9.51
C PRO A 191 2.82 -0.85 -9.15
N VAL A 192 2.33 -1.56 -10.17
CA VAL A 192 1.57 -2.81 -9.98
C VAL A 192 2.51 -3.99 -9.80
N ASP A 193 3.67 -3.95 -10.46
CA ASP A 193 4.69 -4.99 -10.45
C ASP A 193 6.08 -4.35 -10.54
N LEU A 194 6.99 -4.71 -9.64
CA LEU A 194 8.28 -4.03 -9.53
C LEU A 194 9.26 -4.42 -10.65
N LYS A 195 9.26 -5.67 -11.12
CA LYS A 195 10.07 -6.11 -12.27
C LYS A 195 9.65 -5.36 -13.53
N GLN A 196 8.35 -5.27 -13.78
CA GLN A 196 7.82 -4.52 -14.93
C GLN A 196 8.11 -3.02 -14.81
N TRP A 197 8.04 -2.47 -13.60
CA TRP A 197 8.44 -1.09 -13.34
C TRP A 197 9.93 -0.84 -13.65
N PHE A 198 10.84 -1.73 -13.23
CA PHE A 198 12.26 -1.63 -13.59
C PHE A 198 12.49 -1.73 -15.10
N ALA A 199 11.87 -2.70 -15.77
CA ALA A 199 11.98 -2.85 -17.22
C ALA A 199 11.50 -1.60 -17.97
N PHE A 200 10.39 -1.01 -17.53
CA PHE A 200 9.87 0.27 -18.03
C PHE A 200 10.87 1.41 -17.86
N HIS A 201 11.46 1.56 -16.68
CA HIS A 201 12.44 2.62 -16.44
C HIS A 201 13.78 2.37 -17.13
N ASP A 202 14.19 1.12 -17.33
CA ASP A 202 15.39 0.78 -18.09
C ASP A 202 15.20 1.10 -19.57
N ALA A 203 14.03 0.79 -20.15
CA ALA A 203 13.69 1.21 -21.50
C ALA A 203 13.75 2.75 -21.65
N ARG A 204 13.18 3.51 -20.70
CA ARG A 204 13.26 4.98 -20.70
C ARG A 204 14.67 5.53 -20.48
N ALA A 205 15.51 4.82 -19.71
CA ALA A 205 16.87 5.24 -19.42
C ALA A 205 17.84 4.98 -20.58
N THR A 206 17.58 3.91 -21.35
CA THR A 206 18.42 3.43 -22.46
C THR A 206 17.96 3.88 -23.83
N ALA A 207 16.69 4.27 -23.98
CA ALA A 207 16.16 4.86 -25.22
C ALA A 207 16.87 6.20 -25.49
N ALA A 208 17.95 6.14 -26.26
CA ALA A 208 18.49 7.29 -26.97
C ALA A 208 17.54 7.73 -28.09
N ASP A 209 16.66 6.82 -28.55
CA ASP A 209 15.80 7.01 -29.71
C ASP A 209 14.33 6.68 -29.39
N ARG A 210 13.47 7.69 -29.55
CA ARG A 210 12.06 7.72 -29.13
C ARG A 210 11.18 6.70 -29.86
N GLU A 211 11.58 6.33 -31.07
CA GLU A 211 10.83 5.45 -31.97
C GLU A 211 10.85 3.98 -31.50
N SER A 212 11.93 3.56 -30.83
CA SER A 212 12.12 2.18 -30.35
C SER A 212 11.16 1.76 -29.24
N ILE A 213 10.74 2.69 -28.41
CA ILE A 213 9.81 2.46 -27.28
C ILE A 213 8.34 2.72 -27.66
N ALA A 214 8.08 3.33 -28.82
CA ALA A 214 6.72 3.63 -29.28
C ALA A 214 5.87 2.37 -29.48
N SER A 215 6.48 1.24 -29.87
CA SER A 215 5.78 -0.04 -30.02
C SER A 215 5.37 -0.68 -28.68
N LEU A 216 6.11 -0.37 -27.61
CA LEU A 216 5.78 -0.77 -26.23
C LEU A 216 4.72 0.16 -25.62
N TYR A 217 4.57 1.36 -26.17
CA TYR A 217 3.68 2.43 -25.72
C TYR A 217 2.45 2.56 -26.64
N GLN A 218 1.36 1.85 -26.31
CA GLN A 218 0.08 2.03 -27.00
C GLN A 218 -0.86 2.96 -26.21
N GLY A 219 -0.43 4.18 -25.90
CA GLY A 219 -1.39 5.12 -25.32
C GLY A 219 -1.10 6.59 -25.59
N ASN A 220 -1.93 7.44 -24.99
CA ASN A 220 -2.25 8.79 -25.46
C ASN A 220 -1.09 9.81 -25.48
N ARG A 221 0.14 9.43 -25.13
CA ARG A 221 1.33 10.29 -25.27
C ARG A 221 2.14 9.86 -26.48
N GLY A 222 2.25 10.74 -27.47
CA GLY A 222 3.07 10.48 -28.65
C GLY A 222 4.57 10.41 -28.32
N PRO A 223 5.40 9.82 -29.21
CA PRO A 223 6.87 9.75 -29.05
C PRO A 223 7.53 11.10 -28.75
N GLU A 224 6.92 12.19 -29.22
CA GLU A 224 7.29 13.60 -29.01
C GLU A 224 7.28 14.02 -27.52
N GLU A 225 6.33 13.48 -26.75
CA GLU A 225 6.12 13.76 -25.33
C GLU A 225 6.98 12.85 -24.44
N ILE A 226 7.51 11.77 -25.00
CA ILE A 226 8.44 10.89 -24.32
C ILE A 226 9.76 11.64 -24.11
N GLY A 227 10.05 11.99 -22.86
CA GLY A 227 11.28 12.67 -22.47
C GLY A 227 11.08 14.04 -21.81
N ARG A 228 9.86 14.60 -21.83
CA ARG A 228 9.55 15.79 -21.03
C ARG A 228 8.79 15.35 -19.80
N SER A 229 9.33 15.64 -18.61
CA SER A 229 8.52 15.54 -17.40
C SER A 229 7.29 16.43 -17.54
N ALA A 230 6.24 16.15 -16.78
CA ALA A 230 5.06 17.01 -16.73
C ALA A 230 5.37 18.49 -16.40
N HIS A 231 6.56 18.76 -15.88
CA HIS A 231 7.03 20.07 -15.45
C HIS A 231 8.09 20.66 -16.38
N GLY A 232 8.38 20.02 -17.53
CA GLY A 232 9.26 20.53 -18.59
C GLY A 232 10.74 20.72 -18.22
N SER A 233 11.14 20.42 -16.98
CA SER A 233 12.45 20.79 -16.41
C SER A 233 13.41 19.62 -16.20
N ILE A 234 12.91 18.38 -16.24
CA ILE A 234 13.73 17.16 -16.09
C ILE A 234 13.48 16.28 -17.30
N VAL A 235 14.56 15.87 -17.97
CA VAL A 235 14.47 14.83 -19.00
C VAL A 235 14.02 13.55 -18.31
N CYS A 236 12.93 12.91 -18.76
CA CYS A 236 12.39 11.71 -18.13
C CYS A 236 13.43 10.60 -17.83
N ARG A 237 14.53 10.60 -18.59
CA ARG A 237 15.73 9.79 -18.39
C ARG A 237 16.37 9.97 -17.02
N ASP A 238 16.65 11.22 -16.60
CA ASP A 238 17.37 11.51 -15.35
C ASP A 238 16.53 11.19 -14.12
N LEU A 239 15.21 11.43 -14.22
CA LEU A 239 14.24 11.03 -13.20
C LEU A 239 14.18 9.49 -13.10
N SER A 240 14.12 8.79 -14.23
CA SER A 240 14.11 7.31 -14.24
C SER A 240 15.38 6.73 -13.61
N ILE A 241 16.55 7.27 -13.93
CA ILE A 241 17.83 6.84 -13.32
C ILE A 241 17.82 7.08 -11.80
N SER A 242 17.38 8.27 -11.37
CA SER A 242 17.36 8.64 -9.95
C SER A 242 16.39 7.79 -9.14
N LEU A 243 15.18 7.57 -9.67
CA LEU A 243 14.18 6.71 -9.04
C LEU A 243 14.67 5.25 -8.98
N ARG A 244 15.21 4.73 -10.08
CA ARG A 244 15.76 3.37 -10.14
C ARG A 244 16.84 3.17 -9.08
N LYS A 245 17.77 4.12 -8.98
CA LYS A 245 18.82 4.11 -7.96
C LYS A 245 18.23 4.09 -6.55
N LYS A 246 17.29 4.98 -6.24
CA LYS A 246 16.63 5.05 -4.92
C LYS A 246 15.94 3.73 -4.57
N VAL A 247 15.12 3.19 -5.47
CA VAL A 247 14.40 1.93 -5.22
C VAL A 247 15.38 0.78 -5.04
N THR A 248 16.43 0.71 -5.88
CA THR A 248 17.51 -0.28 -5.77
C THR A 248 18.18 -0.24 -4.39
N GLU A 249 18.54 0.95 -3.91
CA GLU A 249 19.16 1.13 -2.59
C GLU A 249 18.20 0.70 -1.47
N ASN A 250 16.93 1.07 -1.57
CA ASN A 250 15.92 0.78 -0.56
C ASN A 250 15.62 -0.72 -0.42
N ILE A 251 15.52 -1.46 -1.53
CA ILE A 251 15.37 -2.93 -1.50
C ILE A 251 16.70 -3.65 -1.29
N GLY A 252 17.83 -2.92 -1.24
CA GLY A 252 19.17 -3.43 -1.00
C GLY A 252 19.79 -4.19 -2.18
N GLY A 253 19.45 -3.82 -3.42
CA GLY A 253 20.04 -4.38 -4.66
C GLY A 253 19.04 -5.04 -5.61
N LEU A 254 19.46 -5.27 -6.86
CA LEU A 254 18.66 -5.83 -7.97
C LEU A 254 18.96 -7.32 -8.21
N THR A 255 18.74 -8.17 -7.21
CA THR A 255 18.77 -9.62 -7.46
C THR A 255 17.36 -10.11 -7.83
N GLU A 256 17.28 -11.15 -8.65
CA GLU A 256 15.99 -11.78 -9.03
C GLU A 256 15.13 -12.07 -7.79
N ARG A 257 15.72 -12.73 -6.78
CA ARG A 257 15.06 -13.05 -5.51
C ARG A 257 14.46 -11.81 -4.80
N LYS A 258 15.11 -10.64 -4.91
CA LYS A 258 14.61 -9.40 -4.30
C LYS A 258 13.42 -8.84 -5.08
N LEU A 259 13.53 -8.82 -6.39
CA LEU A 259 12.45 -8.34 -7.25
C LEU A 259 11.22 -9.27 -7.20
N ASP A 260 11.44 -10.59 -7.07
CA ASP A 260 10.38 -11.60 -6.90
C ASP A 260 9.51 -11.38 -5.66
N ALA A 261 10.04 -10.74 -4.61
CA ALA A 261 9.23 -10.41 -3.44
C ALA A 261 8.17 -9.33 -3.75
N PHE A 262 8.41 -8.52 -4.78
CA PHE A 262 7.61 -7.35 -5.12
C PHE A 262 6.99 -7.42 -6.51
N SER A 263 6.97 -8.62 -7.08
CA SER A 263 6.54 -8.86 -8.46
C SER A 263 5.83 -10.20 -8.55
N GLU A 264 5.00 -10.35 -9.57
CA GLU A 264 4.32 -11.57 -9.92
C GLU A 264 5.04 -12.24 -11.10
N PRO A 265 5.81 -13.32 -10.88
CA PRO A 265 6.63 -13.94 -11.93
C PRO A 265 5.85 -14.36 -13.17
N GLN A 266 4.56 -14.67 -13.00
CA GLN A 266 3.69 -15.13 -14.08
C GLN A 266 2.94 -14.01 -14.80
N ILE A 267 3.08 -12.74 -14.40
CA ILE A 267 2.25 -11.64 -14.93
C ILE A 267 2.36 -11.43 -16.46
N LEU A 268 3.48 -11.83 -17.05
CA LEU A 268 3.71 -11.79 -18.51
C LEU A 268 3.56 -13.15 -19.21
N HIS A 269 3.57 -14.24 -18.46
CA HIS A 269 3.68 -15.61 -18.99
C HIS A 269 2.42 -16.45 -18.75
N ALA A 270 1.50 -15.97 -17.93
CA ALA A 270 0.27 -16.70 -17.64
C ALA A 270 -0.58 -16.79 -18.91
N ASP A 271 -0.65 -17.99 -19.49
CA ASP A 271 -1.82 -18.37 -20.26
C ASP A 271 -3.02 -18.25 -19.33
N VAL A 272 -4.01 -17.46 -19.72
CA VAL A 272 -5.25 -17.18 -18.96
C VAL A 272 -6.06 -18.47 -18.69
N ASN A 273 -5.61 -19.61 -19.21
CA ASN A 273 -6.22 -20.92 -19.13
C ASN A 273 -5.55 -21.89 -18.12
N SER A 274 -4.58 -21.46 -17.31
CA SER A 274 -3.92 -22.35 -16.35
C SER A 274 -4.82 -22.73 -15.16
N GLU A 275 -4.69 -23.99 -14.70
CA GLU A 275 -5.60 -24.66 -13.76
C GLU A 275 -5.66 -24.03 -12.36
N ALA A 276 -6.82 -24.19 -11.73
CA ALA A 276 -7.31 -23.47 -10.57
C ALA A 276 -6.47 -23.61 -9.28
N THR A 277 -6.17 -22.48 -8.66
CA THR A 277 -5.93 -22.36 -7.22
C THR A 277 -7.25 -22.49 -6.43
N PRO A 278 -7.20 -22.88 -5.13
CA PRO A 278 -8.39 -23.23 -4.36
C PRO A 278 -9.45 -22.13 -4.33
N ASP A 279 -10.71 -22.55 -4.36
CA ASP A 279 -11.89 -21.67 -4.35
C ASP A 279 -11.97 -20.88 -3.05
N PHE A 280 -11.61 -19.60 -3.13
CA PHE A 280 -11.98 -18.64 -2.09
C PHE A 280 -13.44 -18.22 -2.26
N ILE A 281 -14.09 -17.94 -1.12
CA ILE A 281 -15.51 -17.60 -1.05
C ILE A 281 -15.82 -16.26 -1.75
N SER A 282 -14.84 -15.35 -1.85
CA SER A 282 -15.02 -14.05 -2.52
C SER A 282 -13.84 -13.67 -3.41
N LYS A 283 -14.12 -13.02 -4.55
CA LYS A 283 -13.10 -12.44 -5.42
C LYS A 283 -12.71 -11.06 -4.86
N PRO A 284 -11.42 -10.80 -4.57
CA PRO A 284 -11.00 -9.47 -4.15
C PRO A 284 -11.19 -8.50 -5.30
N ARG A 285 -11.43 -7.22 -4.98
CA ARG A 285 -11.42 -6.14 -5.96
C ARG A 285 -10.08 -5.41 -5.95
N LEU A 286 -9.47 -5.22 -7.10
CA LEU A 286 -8.28 -4.42 -7.32
C LEU A 286 -8.69 -3.11 -7.97
N VAL A 287 -8.39 -1.99 -7.32
CA VAL A 287 -8.68 -0.66 -7.82
C VAL A 287 -7.38 0.10 -8.05
N GLY A 288 -7.18 0.63 -9.24
CA GLY A 288 -6.02 1.46 -9.59
C GLY A 288 -6.41 2.89 -9.90
N ALA A 289 -5.61 3.86 -9.48
CA ALA A 289 -5.77 5.26 -9.88
C ALA A 289 -4.42 5.82 -10.36
N PHE A 290 -4.31 6.16 -11.64
CA PHE A 290 -3.03 6.54 -12.25
C PHE A 290 -3.11 7.91 -12.94
N GLY A 291 -2.10 8.74 -12.74
CA GLY A 291 -2.09 10.12 -13.22
C GLY A 291 -1.56 10.23 -14.65
N THR A 292 -2.26 10.95 -15.53
CA THR A 292 -1.79 11.16 -16.92
C THR A 292 -0.46 11.88 -17.01
N MET A 293 -0.02 12.56 -15.93
CA MET A 293 1.24 13.27 -15.83
C MET A 293 2.25 12.60 -14.88
N ASP A 294 2.01 11.35 -14.52
CA ASP A 294 2.86 10.60 -13.63
C ASP A 294 4.07 10.02 -14.37
N ASP A 295 5.24 10.63 -14.14
CA ASP A 295 6.49 10.17 -14.73
C ASP A 295 7.07 8.90 -14.06
N ASN A 296 6.59 8.52 -12.88
CA ASN A 296 7.01 7.35 -12.13
C ASN A 296 6.16 6.10 -12.44
N CYS A 297 4.86 6.29 -12.66
CA CYS A 297 3.90 5.21 -12.88
C CYS A 297 2.97 5.59 -14.03
N ASP A 298 3.27 5.06 -15.22
CA ASP A 298 2.54 5.42 -16.44
C ASP A 298 1.06 5.02 -16.41
N ALA A 299 0.18 5.99 -16.72
CA ALA A 299 -1.27 5.82 -16.65
C ALA A 299 -1.89 4.96 -17.76
N LEU A 300 -1.10 4.37 -18.64
CA LEU A 300 -1.56 3.44 -19.68
C LEU A 300 -1.03 2.04 -19.40
N PHE A 301 0.23 1.95 -18.99
CA PHE A 301 0.90 0.70 -18.66
C PHE A 301 0.39 0.08 -17.36
N GLN A 302 0.28 0.87 -16.29
CA GLN A 302 -0.11 0.36 -14.97
C GLN A 302 -1.55 -0.20 -14.94
N PRO A 303 -2.58 0.45 -15.54
CA PRO A 303 -3.92 -0.15 -15.66
C PRO A 303 -3.93 -1.53 -16.31
N ARG A 304 -3.18 -1.72 -17.40
CA ARG A 304 -3.10 -3.00 -18.13
C ARG A 304 -2.43 -4.08 -17.28
N LEU A 305 -1.38 -3.71 -16.54
CA LEU A 305 -0.77 -4.63 -15.58
C LEU A 305 -1.74 -5.01 -14.47
N LEU A 306 -2.52 -4.05 -13.95
CA LEU A 306 -3.50 -4.33 -12.90
C LEU A 306 -4.60 -5.27 -13.39
N GLU A 307 -5.08 -5.06 -14.61
CA GLU A 307 -6.06 -5.93 -15.26
C GLU A 307 -5.54 -7.36 -15.42
N ARG A 308 -4.32 -7.51 -15.95
CA ARG A 308 -3.65 -8.83 -16.08
C ARG A 308 -3.45 -9.51 -14.74
N LEU A 309 -3.03 -8.76 -13.73
CA LEU A 309 -2.87 -9.27 -12.38
C LEU A 309 -4.23 -9.73 -11.82
N GLY A 310 -5.29 -8.97 -12.08
CA GLY A 310 -6.66 -9.35 -11.73
C GLY A 310 -7.09 -10.66 -12.39
N GLN A 311 -6.83 -10.82 -13.68
CA GLN A 311 -7.11 -12.07 -14.41
C GLN A 311 -6.36 -13.25 -13.82
N LEU A 312 -5.05 -13.11 -13.58
CA LEU A 312 -4.19 -14.15 -13.01
C LEU A 312 -4.65 -14.59 -11.61
N HIS A 313 -5.05 -13.63 -10.77
CA HIS A 313 -5.46 -13.90 -9.38
C HIS A 313 -6.97 -14.04 -9.19
N ARG A 314 -7.74 -14.13 -10.30
CA ARG A 314 -9.21 -14.19 -10.30
C ARG A 314 -9.87 -13.08 -9.47
N ALA A 315 -9.27 -11.90 -9.49
CA ALA A 315 -9.76 -10.69 -8.84
C ALA A 315 -10.56 -9.85 -9.83
N GLU A 316 -11.58 -9.15 -9.35
CA GLU A 316 -12.18 -8.05 -10.11
C GLU A 316 -11.15 -6.92 -10.20
N SER A 317 -10.97 -6.30 -11.36
CA SER A 317 -10.04 -5.19 -11.51
C SER A 317 -10.74 -3.99 -12.15
N GLN A 318 -10.47 -2.81 -11.62
CA GLN A 318 -10.99 -1.55 -12.11
C GLN A 318 -9.88 -0.49 -12.05
N SER A 319 -9.65 0.21 -13.14
CA SER A 319 -8.64 1.28 -13.19
C SER A 319 -9.30 2.61 -13.54
N PHE A 320 -8.80 3.65 -12.89
CA PHE A 320 -9.17 5.03 -13.12
C PHE A 320 -7.93 5.82 -13.54
N VAL A 321 -8.14 6.79 -14.42
CA VAL A 321 -7.10 7.71 -14.85
C VAL A 321 -7.52 9.11 -14.46
N TYR A 322 -6.61 9.88 -13.85
CA TYR A 322 -6.86 11.27 -13.47
C TYR A 322 -5.84 12.20 -14.12
N GLU A 323 -6.21 13.46 -14.30
CA GLU A 323 -5.27 14.49 -14.75
C GLU A 323 -4.43 14.98 -13.57
N GLY A 324 -3.15 14.61 -13.55
CA GLY A 324 -2.27 15.03 -12.45
C GLY A 324 -0.96 14.25 -12.39
N PRO A 325 0.02 14.77 -11.64
CA PRO A 325 1.32 14.14 -11.49
C PRO A 325 1.30 13.03 -10.42
N HIS A 326 2.45 12.36 -10.24
CA HIS A 326 2.68 11.48 -9.09
C HIS A 326 2.56 12.24 -7.77
N GLY A 327 2.13 11.56 -6.70
CA GLY A 327 2.15 12.14 -5.35
C GLY A 327 1.01 13.11 -5.04
N VAL A 328 -0.10 13.06 -5.79
CA VAL A 328 -1.32 13.81 -5.48
C VAL A 328 -2.08 13.20 -4.29
N SER A 329 -3.06 13.91 -3.76
CA SER A 329 -4.00 13.34 -2.78
C SER A 329 -4.95 12.32 -3.45
N TRP A 330 -5.54 11.42 -2.66
CA TRP A 330 -6.65 10.55 -3.08
C TRP A 330 -7.80 11.35 -3.71
N ARG A 331 -7.95 12.63 -3.34
CA ARG A 331 -8.97 13.55 -3.86
C ARG A 331 -8.81 13.88 -5.34
N ALA A 332 -7.68 13.56 -5.97
CA ALA A 332 -7.52 13.74 -7.42
C ALA A 332 -8.36 12.73 -8.22
N CYS A 333 -8.77 11.61 -7.61
CA CYS A 333 -9.59 10.59 -8.23
C CYS A 333 -10.55 9.96 -7.21
N PRO A 334 -11.56 10.71 -6.73
CA PRO A 334 -12.46 10.24 -5.68
C PRO A 334 -13.26 8.99 -6.09
N MET A 335 -13.57 8.84 -7.39
CA MET A 335 -14.26 7.66 -7.92
C MET A 335 -13.49 6.35 -7.67
N ALA A 336 -12.15 6.40 -7.67
CA ALA A 336 -11.34 5.23 -7.34
C ALA A 336 -11.48 4.85 -5.85
N LEU A 337 -11.58 5.84 -4.96
CA LEU A 337 -11.85 5.57 -3.55
C LEU A 337 -13.25 4.97 -3.37
N ASP A 338 -14.26 5.52 -4.04
CA ASP A 338 -15.63 5.02 -3.91
C ASP A 338 -15.76 3.57 -4.43
N ALA A 339 -15.16 3.26 -5.59
CA ALA A 339 -15.10 1.89 -6.12
C ALA A 339 -14.35 0.90 -5.22
N PHE A 340 -13.30 1.39 -4.54
CA PHE A 340 -12.56 0.62 -3.55
C PHE A 340 -13.39 0.34 -2.30
N LEU A 341 -14.20 1.30 -1.85
CA LEU A 341 -15.01 1.17 -0.63
C LEU A 341 -16.27 0.32 -0.84
N GLU A 342 -16.80 0.25 -2.06
CA GLU A 342 -18.05 -0.47 -2.35
C GLU A 342 -18.07 -1.91 -1.78
N PRO A 343 -17.05 -2.79 -1.99
CA PRO A 343 -17.09 -4.16 -1.44
C PRO A 343 -17.00 -4.21 0.10
N LEU A 344 -16.49 -3.16 0.74
CA LEU A 344 -16.41 -3.04 2.20
C LEU A 344 -17.72 -2.52 2.78
N GLN A 345 -18.51 -1.81 1.97
CA GLN A 345 -19.76 -1.16 2.37
C GLN A 345 -21.01 -1.84 1.81
N ALA A 346 -20.89 -2.82 0.91
CA ALA A 346 -22.02 -3.43 0.19
C ALA A 346 -23.12 -4.05 1.08
N ARG A 347 -22.87 -4.32 2.37
CA ARG A 347 -23.91 -4.72 3.33
C ARG A 347 -24.60 -3.55 4.04
N ALA A 348 -24.05 -2.34 3.98
CA ALA A 348 -24.59 -1.15 4.61
C ALA A 348 -25.77 -0.54 3.82
N ALA A 349 -25.87 -0.77 2.51
CA ALA A 349 -26.99 -0.28 1.69
C ALA A 349 -28.34 -0.95 2.04
N GLU A 350 -28.33 -2.04 2.81
CA GLU A 350 -29.56 -2.70 3.29
C GLU A 350 -30.11 -2.10 4.60
N PHE A 351 -29.40 -1.20 5.29
CA PHE A 351 -29.80 -0.74 6.62
C PHE A 351 -29.61 0.76 6.82
N GLY A 352 -30.70 1.43 7.20
CA GLY A 352 -30.77 2.88 7.40
C GLY A 352 -29.70 3.41 8.34
N VAL A 353 -28.73 4.14 7.78
CA VAL A 353 -27.69 4.85 8.52
C VAL A 353 -28.23 6.20 8.96
N THR A 354 -28.14 6.52 10.25
CA THR A 354 -28.44 7.86 10.80
C THR A 354 -27.14 8.48 11.37
N PRO A 355 -26.86 9.78 11.17
CA PRO A 355 -25.66 10.42 11.72
C PRO A 355 -25.69 10.48 13.26
N VAL A 356 -24.51 10.42 13.89
CA VAL A 356 -24.34 10.61 15.34
C VAL A 356 -24.67 12.06 15.70
N SER A 357 -25.60 12.24 16.63
CA SER A 357 -26.03 13.53 17.18
C SER A 357 -25.05 14.11 18.19
#